data_AF-A0A5K0WPI9-F1
#
_entry.id   AF-A0A5K0WPI9-F1
#
_cell.length_a   1.000
_cell.length_b   1.000
_cell.length_c   1.000
_cell.angle_alpha   90.00
_cell.angle_beta   90.00
_cell.angle_gamma   90.00
#
_symmetry.space_group_name_H-M   'P 1'
#
loop_
_entity.id
_entity.type
_entity.pdbx_description
1 polymer ?
#
loop_
_entity_poly.entity_id
_entity_poly.type
_entity_poly.pdbx_seq_one_letter_code
_entity_poly.pdbx_strand_id
1 'polypeptide(L)'
;SGCDKSCVHLLKICVPLVKVLRLVDSEDRPSIGYLYESMDRAKEAIRDNMKGKKKLYMPIWKIIDERWSGQLHCPLHAAAYYLNPAIRYFPTFKKDREVKYGMLDCIDVLVSDSEEQDAIHMSINKYDTASGTKARDTAVRCKTTMRP
;
A
#
# COMPACT_ATOMS: atom_id res chain seq x y z
N SER A 1 -26.96 -0.53 -28.85
CA SER A 1 -26.94 -1.03 -27.45
C SER A 1 -25.64 -1.72 -27.04
N GLY A 2 -24.61 -1.86 -27.90
CA GLY A 2 -23.29 -2.40 -27.53
C GLY A 2 -22.32 -1.38 -26.90
N CYS A 3 -22.42 -0.11 -27.31
CA CYS A 3 -21.57 0.99 -26.81
C CYS A 3 -21.74 1.20 -25.29
N ASP A 4 -22.98 1.21 -24.79
CA ASP A 4 -23.28 1.43 -23.36
C ASP A 4 -22.69 0.34 -22.45
N LYS A 5 -22.69 -0.93 -22.90
CA LYS A 5 -22.12 -2.03 -22.12
C LYS A 5 -20.60 -1.93 -22.00
N SER A 6 -19.92 -1.49 -23.06
CA SER A 6 -18.48 -1.24 -23.05
C SER A 6 -18.12 -0.03 -22.18
N CYS A 7 -18.90 1.06 -22.26
CA CYS A 7 -18.72 2.24 -21.40
C CYS A 7 -18.87 1.89 -19.91
N VAL A 8 -19.91 1.13 -19.54
CA VAL A 8 -20.11 0.66 -18.16
C VAL A 8 -18.96 -0.23 -17.69
N HIS A 9 -18.41 -1.06 -18.57
CA HIS A 9 -17.26 -1.91 -18.25
C HIS A 9 -16.00 -1.09 -17.98
N LEU A 10 -15.73 -0.07 -18.80
CA LEU A 10 -14.61 0.84 -18.59
C LEU A 10 -14.76 1.65 -17.29
N LEU A 11 -15.95 2.17 -17.01
CA LEU A 11 -16.21 2.91 -15.76
C LEU A 11 -15.95 2.06 -14.52
N LYS A 12 -16.32 0.78 -14.54
CA LYS A 12 -16.03 -0.18 -13.46
C LYS A 12 -14.55 -0.39 -13.17
N ILE A 13 -13.68 -0.10 -14.14
CA ILE A 13 -12.22 -0.22 -14.03
C ILE A 13 -11.59 1.12 -13.67
N CYS A 14 -11.97 2.17 -14.40
CA CYS A 14 -11.35 3.48 -14.28
C CYS A 14 -11.73 4.21 -12.99
N VAL A 15 -12.96 4.05 -12.49
CA VAL A 15 -13.40 4.77 -11.28
C VAL A 15 -12.53 4.43 -10.05
N PRO A 16 -12.24 3.16 -9.72
CA PRO A 16 -11.28 2.83 -8.66
C PRO A 16 -9.90 3.46 -8.86
N LEU A 17 -9.37 3.45 -10.09
CA LEU A 17 -8.04 4.01 -10.39
C LEU A 17 -7.99 5.53 -10.27
N VAL A 18 -9.04 6.23 -10.72
CA VAL A 18 -9.17 7.69 -10.57
C VAL A 18 -9.22 8.08 -9.10
N LYS A 19 -9.81 7.26 -8.22
CA LYS A 19 -9.77 7.52 -6.77
C LYS A 19 -8.35 7.46 -6.20
N VAL A 20 -7.53 6.51 -6.66
CA VAL A 20 -6.10 6.44 -6.29
C VAL A 20 -5.36 7.67 -6.79
N LEU A 21 -5.57 8.07 -8.05
CA LEU A 21 -4.95 9.26 -8.61
C LEU A 21 -5.32 10.53 -7.85
N ARG A 22 -6.60 10.70 -7.48
CA ARG A 22 -7.06 11.84 -6.67
C ARG A 22 -6.45 11.88 -5.28
N LEU A 23 -6.16 10.70 -4.70
CA LEU A 23 -5.44 10.65 -3.44
C LEU A 23 -3.99 11.12 -3.64
N VAL A 24 -3.31 10.66 -4.70
CA VAL A 24 -1.92 11.07 -5.01
C VAL A 24 -1.81 12.56 -5.32
N ASP A 25 -2.84 13.13 -5.95
CA ASP A 25 -2.88 14.51 -6.44
C ASP A 25 -3.37 15.52 -5.37
N SER A 26 -3.80 15.07 -4.18
CA SER A 26 -4.17 16.00 -3.11
C SER A 26 -2.93 16.75 -2.59
N GLU A 27 -3.02 18.09 -2.50
CA GLU A 27 -1.95 18.95 -1.98
C GLU A 27 -1.57 18.62 -0.52
N ASP A 28 -2.51 18.05 0.23
CA ASP A 28 -2.25 17.33 1.46
C ASP A 28 -1.48 16.06 1.10
N ARG A 29 -0.14 16.15 1.13
CA ARG A 29 0.78 15.09 0.71
C ARG A 29 0.33 13.72 1.25
N PRO A 30 -0.25 12.85 0.43
CA PRO A 30 -0.60 11.51 0.88
C PRO A 30 0.72 10.82 1.23
N SER A 31 0.81 10.28 2.45
CA SER A 31 1.99 9.48 2.79
C SER A 31 2.09 8.33 1.80
N ILE A 32 3.31 8.07 1.30
CA ILE A 32 3.62 6.99 0.35
C ILE A 32 2.98 5.64 0.76
N GLY A 33 2.81 5.39 2.07
CA GLY A 33 2.12 4.21 2.58
C GLY A 33 0.62 4.11 2.20
N TYR A 34 -0.10 5.23 2.13
CA TYR A 34 -1.52 5.22 1.71
C TYR A 34 -1.70 4.91 0.23
N LEU A 35 -0.69 5.21 -0.61
CA LEU A 35 -0.71 4.89 -2.02
C LEU A 35 -0.75 3.37 -2.24
N TYR A 36 0.09 2.63 -1.52
CA TYR A 36 0.11 1.16 -1.57
C TYR A 36 -1.27 0.58 -1.18
N GLU A 37 -1.81 1.00 -0.04
CA GLU A 37 -3.12 0.55 0.43
C GLU A 37 -4.23 0.88 -0.57
N SER A 38 -4.21 2.10 -1.14
CA SER A 38 -5.23 2.56 -2.08
C SER A 38 -5.18 1.80 -3.39
N MET A 39 -3.99 1.42 -3.86
CA MET A 39 -3.83 0.58 -5.04
C MET A 39 -4.38 -0.85 -4.80
N ASP A 40 -4.07 -1.46 -3.66
CA ASP A 40 -4.63 -2.77 -3.28
C ASP A 40 -6.16 -2.72 -3.23
N ARG A 41 -6.73 -1.70 -2.58
CA ARG A 41 -8.18 -1.47 -2.55
C ARG A 41 -8.78 -1.26 -3.93
N ALA A 42 -8.08 -0.58 -4.84
CA ALA A 42 -8.54 -0.40 -6.21
C ALA A 42 -8.59 -1.73 -6.98
N LYS A 43 -7.56 -2.57 -6.83
CA LYS A 43 -7.54 -3.92 -7.42
C LYS A 43 -8.71 -4.77 -6.91
N GLU A 44 -8.95 -4.77 -5.61
CA GLU A 44 -10.08 -5.49 -4.98
C GLU A 44 -11.44 -4.97 -5.50
N ALA A 45 -11.62 -3.65 -5.59
CA ALA A 45 -12.84 -3.06 -6.14
C ALA A 45 -13.08 -3.45 -7.61
N ILE A 46 -12.01 -3.53 -8.42
CA ILE A 46 -12.11 -4.01 -9.81
C ILE A 46 -12.55 -5.48 -9.84
N ARG A 47 -11.98 -6.34 -9.00
CA ARG A 47 -12.40 -7.76 -8.88
C ARG A 47 -13.89 -7.85 -8.57
N ASP A 48 -14.34 -7.08 -7.59
CA ASP A 48 -15.73 -7.12 -7.10
C ASP A 48 -16.70 -6.56 -8.17
N ASN A 49 -16.32 -5.49 -8.87
CA ASN A 49 -17.08 -4.95 -10.01
C ASN A 49 -17.22 -5.95 -11.16
N MET A 50 -16.25 -6.85 -11.31
CA MET A 50 -16.26 -7.98 -12.25
C MET A 50 -16.89 -9.25 -11.67
N LYS A 51 -17.52 -9.16 -10.49
CA LYS A 51 -18.18 -10.27 -9.79
C LYS A 51 -17.23 -11.45 -9.54
N GLY A 52 -15.96 -11.18 -9.26
CA GLY A 52 -14.95 -12.22 -9.04
C GLY A 52 -14.62 -13.06 -10.29
N LYS A 53 -15.05 -12.65 -11.49
CA LYS A 53 -14.76 -13.40 -12.73
C LYS A 53 -13.30 -13.20 -13.14
N LYS A 54 -12.45 -14.13 -12.72
CA LYS A 54 -10.98 -14.12 -12.94
C LYS A 54 -10.55 -13.76 -14.36
N LYS A 55 -11.25 -14.29 -15.38
CA LYS A 55 -10.97 -14.01 -16.80
C LYS A 55 -11.11 -12.53 -17.18
N LEU A 56 -11.91 -11.75 -16.45
CA LEU A 56 -12.16 -10.34 -16.74
C LEU A 56 -11.15 -9.43 -16.01
N TYR A 57 -10.90 -9.67 -14.72
CA TYR A 57 -10.07 -8.75 -13.93
C TYR A 57 -8.58 -9.10 -13.91
N MET A 58 -8.17 -10.37 -14.10
CA MET A 58 -6.74 -10.71 -14.07
C MET A 58 -5.91 -10.02 -15.15
N PRO A 59 -6.35 -9.89 -16.41
CA PRO A 59 -5.60 -9.13 -17.41
C PRO A 59 -5.42 -7.66 -16.99
N ILE A 60 -6.44 -7.08 -16.36
CA ILE A 60 -6.40 -5.69 -15.87
C ILE A 60 -5.41 -5.57 -14.70
N TRP A 61 -5.47 -6.50 -13.73
CA TRP A 61 -4.51 -6.54 -12.64
C TRP A 61 -3.08 -6.69 -13.14
N LYS A 62 -2.85 -7.53 -14.16
CA LYS A 62 -1.52 -7.68 -14.76
C LYS A 62 -1.01 -6.36 -15.35
N ILE A 63 -1.86 -5.61 -16.06
CA ILE A 63 -1.49 -4.28 -16.58
C ILE A 63 -1.18 -3.31 -15.44
N ILE A 64 -2.01 -3.30 -14.38
CA ILE A 64 -1.76 -2.47 -13.20
C ILE A 64 -0.43 -2.84 -12.57
N ASP A 65 -0.15 -4.13 -12.38
CA ASP A 65 1.06 -4.64 -11.73
C ASP A 65 2.31 -4.35 -12.58
N GLU A 66 2.23 -4.46 -13.90
CA GLU A 66 3.32 -4.06 -14.82
C GLU A 66 3.61 -2.55 -14.73
N ARG A 67 2.58 -1.71 -14.63
CA ARG A 67 2.76 -0.25 -14.48
C ARG A 67 3.24 0.13 -13.10
N TRP A 68 2.70 -0.51 -12.07
CA TRP A 68 3.10 -0.36 -10.68
C TRP A 68 4.56 -0.76 -10.52
N SER A 69 4.94 -1.95 -10.99
CA SER A 69 6.33 -2.43 -10.95
C SER A 69 7.30 -1.52 -11.69
N GLY A 70 6.91 -1.00 -12.87
CA GLY A 70 7.77 -0.15 -13.68
C GLY A 70 7.87 1.31 -13.25
N GLN A 71 6.92 1.84 -12.45
CA GLN A 71 6.86 3.28 -12.12
C GLN A 71 6.85 3.59 -10.62
N LEU A 72 6.33 2.67 -9.78
CA LEU A 72 5.98 2.94 -8.38
C LEU A 72 6.44 1.84 -7.40
N HIS A 73 6.90 0.67 -7.86
CA HIS A 73 7.41 -0.38 -7.00
C HIS A 73 8.88 -0.13 -6.66
N CYS A 74 9.10 0.84 -5.79
CA CYS A 74 10.39 1.02 -5.12
C CYS A 74 10.31 0.40 -3.71
N PRO A 75 11.38 -0.26 -3.22
CA PRO A 75 11.51 -0.70 -1.82
C PRO A 75 11.04 0.37 -0.80
N LEU A 76 11.26 1.65 -1.10
CA LEU A 76 10.78 2.77 -0.30
C LEU A 76 9.26 2.81 -0.12
N HIS A 77 8.47 2.44 -1.13
CA HIS A 77 7.00 2.41 -1.04
C HIS A 77 6.50 1.29 -0.13
N ALA A 78 7.10 0.10 -0.26
CA ALA A 78 6.83 -1.04 0.61
C ALA A 78 7.21 -0.72 2.06
N ALA A 79 8.38 -0.10 2.27
CA ALA A 79 8.84 0.35 3.58
C ALA A 79 7.90 1.41 4.19
N ALA A 80 7.47 2.40 3.41
CA ALA A 80 6.55 3.43 3.86
C ALA A 80 5.18 2.87 4.26
N TYR A 81 4.65 1.91 3.49
CA TYR A 81 3.43 1.17 3.87
C TYR A 81 3.62 0.38 5.15
N TYR A 82 4.76 -0.33 5.28
CA TYR A 82 5.08 -1.14 6.44
C TYR A 82 5.20 -0.32 7.74
N LEU A 83 5.87 0.83 7.66
CA LEU A 83 6.21 1.66 8.81
C LEU A 83 5.10 2.64 9.21
N ASN A 84 4.07 2.86 8.38
CA ASN A 84 2.97 3.76 8.70
C ASN A 84 2.11 3.16 9.84
N PRO A 85 2.15 3.70 11.09
CA PRO A 85 1.40 3.13 12.21
C PRO A 85 -0.12 3.20 12.03
N ALA A 86 -0.59 4.21 11.28
CA ALA A 86 -2.00 4.39 10.94
C ALA A 86 -2.51 3.38 9.90
N ILE A 87 -1.63 2.52 9.37
CA ILE A 87 -2.02 1.38 8.52
C ILE A 87 -1.59 0.08 9.21
N ARG A 88 -0.34 0.01 9.69
CA ARG A 88 0.29 -1.18 10.27
C ARG A 88 -0.55 -1.89 11.33
N TYR A 89 -1.20 -1.12 12.20
CA TYR A 89 -1.98 -1.66 13.32
C TYR A 89 -3.47 -1.79 13.02
N PHE A 90 -3.90 -1.53 11.78
CA PHE A 90 -5.27 -1.81 11.35
C PHE A 90 -5.47 -3.29 11.01
N PRO A 91 -6.66 -3.86 11.27
CA PRO A 91 -6.95 -5.27 10.95
C PRO A 91 -6.82 -5.62 9.46
N THR A 92 -6.89 -4.63 8.58
CA THR A 92 -6.80 -4.78 7.13
C THR A 92 -5.37 -4.75 6.60
N PHE A 93 -4.36 -4.54 7.46
CA PHE A 93 -2.96 -4.52 7.05
C PHE A 93 -2.51 -5.87 6.48
N LYS A 94 -1.86 -5.84 5.32
CA LYS A 94 -1.34 -7.03 4.64
C LYS A 94 0.19 -7.04 4.72
N LYS A 95 0.75 -7.91 5.57
CA LYS A 95 2.19 -8.22 5.61
C LYS A 95 2.53 -9.32 4.61
N ASP A 96 2.33 -9.08 3.32
CA ASP A 96 2.71 -10.07 2.30
C ASP A 96 4.24 -10.10 2.08
N ARG A 97 4.70 -11.00 1.20
CA ARG A 97 6.12 -11.14 0.88
C ARG A 97 6.68 -9.88 0.22
N GLU A 98 5.93 -9.24 -0.66
CA GLU A 98 6.35 -8.03 -1.38
C GLU A 98 6.65 -6.91 -0.38
N VAL A 99 5.72 -6.66 0.54
CA VAL A 99 5.89 -5.64 1.58
C VAL A 99 7.06 -5.98 2.51
N LYS A 100 7.17 -7.24 2.93
CA LYS A 100 8.25 -7.67 3.84
C LYS A 100 9.62 -7.52 3.18
N TYR A 101 9.81 -8.02 1.96
CA TYR A 101 11.09 -7.95 1.27
C TYR A 101 11.40 -6.53 0.83
N GLY A 102 10.42 -5.78 0.30
CA GLY A 102 10.63 -4.38 -0.04
C GLY A 102 11.06 -3.51 1.15
N MET A 103 10.61 -3.81 2.37
CA MET A 103 11.13 -3.15 3.57
C MET A 103 12.61 -3.50 3.84
N LEU A 104 12.99 -4.77 3.71
CA LEU A 104 14.37 -5.22 3.93
C LEU A 104 15.30 -4.64 2.85
N ASP A 105 14.92 -4.76 1.58
CA ASP A 105 15.63 -4.19 0.44
C ASP A 105 15.82 -2.67 0.62
N CYS A 106 14.85 -1.98 1.22
CA CYS A 106 14.97 -0.55 1.50
C CYS A 106 16.04 -0.24 2.56
N ILE A 107 16.18 -1.08 3.58
CA ILE A 107 17.23 -0.93 4.60
C ILE A 107 18.59 -1.18 3.95
N ASP A 108 18.72 -2.26 3.18
CA ASP A 108 19.96 -2.64 2.51
C ASP A 108 20.46 -1.54 1.56
N VAL A 109 19.53 -0.83 0.90
CA VAL A 109 19.85 0.32 0.04
C VAL A 109 20.22 1.58 0.83
N LEU A 110 19.55 1.84 1.95
CA LEU A 110 19.70 3.11 2.70
C LEU A 110 20.83 3.09 3.73
N VAL A 111 21.20 1.92 4.24
CA VAL A 111 22.14 1.77 5.35
C VAL A 111 23.24 0.83 4.91
N SER A 112 24.46 1.34 4.77
CA SER A 112 25.62 0.53 4.36
C SER A 112 26.39 -0.07 5.53
N ASP A 113 26.19 0.44 6.75
CA ASP A 113 26.84 -0.05 7.96
C ASP A 113 26.09 -1.25 8.55
N SER A 114 26.81 -2.35 8.77
CA SER A 114 26.20 -3.61 9.24
C SER A 114 25.73 -3.54 10.69
N GLU A 115 26.40 -2.78 11.57
CA GLU A 115 25.98 -2.66 12.97
C GLU A 115 24.69 -1.84 13.07
N GLU A 116 24.57 -0.79 12.26
CA GLU A 116 23.36 0.02 12.14
C GLU A 116 22.20 -0.78 11.54
N GLN A 117 22.45 -1.60 10.51
CA GLN A 117 21.45 -2.53 9.96
C GLN A 117 20.92 -3.49 11.03
N ASP A 118 21.80 -4.13 11.80
CA ASP A 118 21.42 -5.04 12.89
C ASP A 118 20.57 -4.33 13.95
N ALA A 119 20.95 -3.10 14.34
CA ALA A 119 20.19 -2.30 15.30
C ALA A 119 18.79 -1.93 14.78
N ILE A 120 18.67 -1.65 13.48
CA ILE A 120 17.39 -1.39 12.80
C ILE A 120 16.54 -2.65 12.77
N HIS A 121 17.11 -3.82 12.43
CA HIS A 121 16.38 -5.09 12.46
C HIS A 121 15.85 -5.42 13.85
N MET A 122 16.64 -5.21 14.90
CA MET A 122 16.16 -5.35 16.29
C MET A 122 15.02 -4.38 16.61
N SER A 123 15.08 -3.15 16.10
CA SER A 123 14.06 -2.12 16.30
C SER A 123 12.75 -2.46 15.56
N ILE A 124 12.83 -3.06 14.38
CA ILE A 124 11.66 -3.55 13.62
C ILE A 124 10.93 -4.65 14.38
N ASN A 125 11.65 -5.58 15.02
CA ASN A 125 11.02 -6.62 15.84
C ASN A 125 10.22 -6.04 17.02
N LYS A 126 10.70 -4.94 17.62
CA LYS A 126 9.97 -4.21 18.66
C LYS A 126 8.73 -3.50 18.12
N TYR A 127 8.85 -2.88 16.94
CA TYR A 127 7.73 -2.25 16.24
C TYR A 127 6.63 -3.28 15.86
N ASP A 128 7.03 -4.46 15.40
CA ASP A 128 6.15 -5.57 15.03
C ASP A 128 5.33 -6.10 16.19
N THR A 129 5.97 -6.21 17.36
CA THR A 129 5.34 -6.75 18.57
C THR A 129 4.54 -5.70 19.35
N ALA A 130 4.52 -4.44 18.87
CA ALA A 130 3.99 -3.30 19.64
C ALA A 130 4.50 -3.33 21.10
N SER A 131 5.79 -3.64 21.29
CA SER A 131 6.41 -3.73 22.60
C SER A 131 7.40 -2.58 22.81
N GLY A 132 7.40 -1.99 24.02
CA GLY A 132 8.20 -0.81 24.38
C GLY A 132 7.44 0.52 24.39
N THR A 133 8.15 1.62 24.70
CA THR A 133 7.62 2.99 24.91
C THR A 133 6.93 3.62 23.70
N LYS A 134 7.05 3.04 22.51
CA LYS A 134 6.35 3.50 21.29
C LYS A 134 4.92 2.96 21.16
N ALA A 135 4.53 1.97 21.97
CA ALA A 135 3.32 1.21 21.73
C ALA A 135 2.08 1.69 22.49
N ARG A 136 2.21 2.36 23.63
CA ARG A 136 1.07 2.37 24.58
C ARG A 136 0.20 3.62 24.66
N ASP A 137 0.66 4.85 24.42
CA ASP A 137 -0.22 6.00 24.68
C ASP A 137 -0.33 7.08 23.60
N THR A 138 0.60 7.18 22.65
CA THR A 138 0.55 8.24 21.61
C THR A 138 0.11 7.71 20.24
N ALA A 139 0.58 6.54 19.81
CA ALA A 139 0.21 5.94 18.53
C ALA A 139 -1.28 5.57 18.44
N VAL A 140 -1.90 5.15 19.57
CA VAL A 140 -3.35 4.88 19.64
C VAL A 140 -4.16 6.20 19.64
N ARG A 141 -3.61 7.30 20.16
CA ARG A 141 -4.24 8.63 20.14
C ARG A 141 -4.20 9.30 18.76
N CYS A 142 -3.21 9.01 17.93
CA CYS A 142 -3.14 9.52 16.55
C CYS A 142 -4.16 8.89 15.59
N LYS A 143 -4.97 7.91 16.05
CA LYS A 143 -6.12 7.35 15.30
C LYS A 143 -7.09 8.43 14.78
N THR A 144 -7.12 9.60 15.41
CA THR A 144 -8.11 10.66 15.12
C THR A 144 -7.52 11.94 14.53
N THR A 145 -6.19 12.11 14.48
CA THR A 145 -5.55 13.38 14.08
C THR A 145 -4.82 13.32 12.75
N MET A 146 -4.40 12.15 12.27
CA MET A 146 -3.85 12.02 10.92
C MET A 146 -4.99 11.70 9.96
N ARG A 147 -5.64 12.77 9.49
CA ARG A 147 -6.56 12.69 8.34
C ARG A 147 -5.77 12.20 7.12
N PRO A 148 -6.43 11.47 6.20
CA PRO A 148 -5.84 11.16 4.90
C PRO A 148 -5.40 12.43 4.17
#